data_AF-A0A0F9C458-F1
#
_entry.id   AF-A0A0F9C458-F1
#
_cell.length_a   1.000
_cell.length_b   1.000
_cell.length_c   1.000
_cell.angle_alpha   90.00
_cell.angle_beta   90.00
_cell.angle_gamma   90.00
#
_symmetry.space_group_name_H-M   'P 1'
#
loop_
_entity.id
_entity.type
_entity.pdbx_description
1 polymer ?
#
loop_
_entity_poly.entity_id
_entity_poly.type
_entity_poly.pdbx_seq_one_letter_code
_entity_poly.pdbx_strand_id
1 'polypeptide(L)'
;MKQSVRIDHDPSGMSNAGRERLDKIVVQGGYKTIGVVPYRLGDIYVAERLVNVKEGWEVLWAARDAVQPVTFALTSTAQGRFNAAVMAAKDYLAIFDKVERRVH
;
A
#
# COMPACT_ATOMS: atom_id res chain seq x y z
N MET A 1 -21.52 -14.18 -11.71
CA MET A 1 -21.20 -12.77 -11.39
C MET A 1 -20.06 -12.80 -10.38
N LYS A 2 -18.89 -12.23 -10.71
CA LYS A 2 -17.81 -12.10 -9.72
C LYS A 2 -18.18 -10.92 -8.82
N GLN A 3 -18.49 -11.16 -7.55
CA GLN A 3 -18.52 -10.10 -6.55
C GLN A 3 -17.12 -9.51 -6.48
N SER A 4 -16.94 -8.30 -7.00
CA SER A 4 -15.78 -7.48 -6.72
C SER A 4 -15.81 -7.19 -5.22
N VAL A 5 -14.85 -7.75 -4.49
CA VAL A 5 -14.58 -7.32 -3.12
C VAL A 5 -14.14 -5.87 -3.24
N ARG A 6 -15.01 -4.94 -2.86
CA ARG A 6 -14.65 -3.52 -2.79
C ARG A 6 -13.65 -3.37 -1.67
N ILE A 7 -12.48 -2.81 -1.97
CA ILE A 7 -11.59 -2.33 -0.93
C ILE A 7 -12.26 -1.11 -0.32
N ASP A 8 -12.70 -1.23 0.93
CA ASP A 8 -13.48 -0.17 1.60
C ASP A 8 -12.67 1.11 1.84
N HIS A 9 -11.36 1.09 1.58
CA HIS A 9 -10.40 2.07 2.02
C HIS A 9 -9.30 2.37 0.98
N ASP A 10 -9.70 2.72 -0.24
CA ASP A 10 -8.77 3.10 -1.32
C ASP A 10 -8.02 4.42 -1.00
N PRO A 11 -6.72 4.52 -1.36
CA PRO A 11 -5.97 5.77 -1.34
C PRO A 11 -6.67 6.90 -2.11
N SER A 12 -6.86 8.06 -1.48
CA SER A 12 -7.38 9.23 -2.18
C SER A 12 -6.39 9.72 -3.26
N GLY A 13 -6.94 10.07 -4.43
CA GLY A 13 -6.16 10.53 -5.58
C GLY A 13 -5.60 9.41 -6.47
N MET A 14 -6.01 8.16 -6.27
CA MET A 14 -5.73 7.02 -7.13
C MET A 14 -6.62 7.01 -8.39
N SER A 15 -6.04 6.74 -9.56
CA SER A 15 -6.77 6.54 -10.81
C SER A 15 -7.54 5.21 -10.83
N ASN A 16 -8.44 5.02 -11.80
CA ASN A 16 -9.13 3.73 -11.98
C ASN A 16 -8.14 2.58 -12.21
N ALA A 17 -7.07 2.80 -12.97
CA ALA A 17 -6.05 1.78 -13.24
C ALA A 17 -5.22 1.45 -12.00
N GLY A 18 -4.94 2.45 -11.14
CA GLY A 18 -4.31 2.24 -9.84
C GLY A 18 -5.20 1.39 -8.92
N ARG A 19 -6.50 1.69 -8.90
CA ARG A 19 -7.50 0.98 -8.09
C ARG A 19 -7.65 -0.47 -8.50
N GLU A 20 -7.78 -0.75 -9.80
CA GLU A 20 -7.83 -2.12 -10.31
C GLU A 20 -6.59 -2.93 -9.94
N ARG A 21 -5.42 -2.29 -9.93
CA ARG A 21 -4.17 -2.92 -9.53
C ARG A 21 -4.15 -3.24 -8.04
N LEU A 22 -4.63 -2.32 -7.21
CA LEU A 22 -4.78 -2.52 -5.77
C LEU A 22 -5.77 -3.66 -5.47
N ASP A 23 -6.98 -3.61 -6.04
CA ASP A 23 -8.01 -4.65 -5.94
C ASP A 23 -7.45 -6.03 -6.29
N LYS A 24 -6.75 -6.12 -7.43
CA LYS A 24 -6.15 -7.38 -7.88
C LYS A 24 -5.15 -7.92 -6.87
N ILE A 25 -4.24 -7.08 -6.35
CA ILE A 25 -3.19 -7.52 -5.43
C ILE A 25 -3.79 -7.94 -4.07
N VAL A 26 -4.74 -7.16 -3.53
CA VAL A 26 -5.35 -7.48 -2.23
C VAL A 26 -6.17 -8.77 -2.32
N VAL A 27 -7.03 -8.90 -3.32
CA VAL A 27 -7.92 -10.06 -3.49
C VAL A 27 -7.13 -11.32 -3.82
N GLN A 28 -6.16 -11.25 -4.74
CA GLN A 28 -5.36 -12.42 -5.13
C GLN A 28 -4.28 -12.76 -4.09
N GLY A 29 -3.80 -11.75 -3.36
CA GLY A 29 -2.73 -11.88 -2.38
C GLY A 29 -3.20 -12.30 -1.00
N GLY A 30 -4.49 -12.16 -0.67
CA GLY A 30 -5.01 -12.47 0.67
C GLY A 30 -4.52 -11.49 1.74
N TYR A 31 -4.36 -10.22 1.38
CA TYR A 31 -3.94 -9.19 2.33
C TYR A 31 -5.07 -8.79 3.26
N LYS A 32 -4.72 -8.53 4.52
CA LYS A 32 -5.59 -7.96 5.54
C LYS A 32 -5.25 -6.49 5.72
N THR A 33 -6.24 -5.60 5.57
CA THR A 33 -6.08 -4.17 5.85
C THR A 33 -5.64 -3.94 7.31
N ILE A 34 -4.58 -3.14 7.49
CA ILE A 34 -4.09 -2.72 8.81
C ILE A 34 -4.58 -1.32 9.14
N GLY A 35 -4.58 -0.42 8.15
CA GLY A 35 -5.04 0.95 8.35
C GLY A 35 -4.81 1.86 7.15
N VAL A 36 -5.26 3.11 7.31
CA VAL A 36 -5.08 4.19 6.35
C VAL A 36 -4.47 5.39 7.07
N VAL A 37 -3.47 6.02 6.45
CA VAL A 37 -2.80 7.21 6.98
C VAL A 37 -3.02 8.38 6.03
N PRO A 38 -3.69 9.45 6.46
CA PRO A 38 -3.81 10.66 5.67
C PRO A 38 -2.44 11.29 5.41
N TYR A 39 -2.20 11.71 4.16
CA TYR A 39 -1.03 12.49 3.79
C TYR A 39 -1.46 13.64 2.86
N ARG A 40 -0.68 14.74 2.86
CA ARG A 40 -1.07 15.97 2.13
C ARG A 40 -1.31 15.76 0.64
N LEU A 41 -0.72 14.71 0.08
CA LEU A 41 -0.84 14.33 -1.33
C LEU A 41 -1.81 13.17 -1.52
N GLY A 42 -2.65 12.83 -0.56
CA GLY A 42 -3.58 11.69 -0.65
C GLY A 42 -3.32 10.65 0.44
N ASP A 43 -4.30 9.80 0.67
CA ASP A 43 -4.24 8.79 1.73
C ASP A 43 -3.30 7.65 1.37
N ILE A 44 -2.68 7.04 2.38
CA ILE A 44 -1.83 5.87 2.24
C ILE A 44 -2.58 4.68 2.82
N TYR A 45 -2.90 3.70 1.97
CA TYR A 45 -3.47 2.43 2.39
C TYR A 45 -2.36 1.44 2.77
N VAL A 46 -2.55 0.69 3.85
CA VAL A 46 -1.59 -0.32 4.33
C VAL A 46 -2.32 -1.62 4.66
N ALA A 47 -1.80 -2.75 4.16
CA ALA A 47 -2.31 -4.08 4.43
C ALA A 47 -1.17 -5.09 4.60
N GLU A 48 -1.39 -6.18 5.34
CA GLU A 48 -0.38 -7.22 5.55
C GLU A 48 -0.89 -8.62 5.28
N ARG A 49 0.04 -9.53 4.99
CA ARG A 49 -0.18 -10.97 4.99
C ARG A 49 1.04 -11.71 5.48
N LEU A 50 0.82 -12.90 6.05
CA LEU A 50 1.89 -13.84 6.36
C LEU A 50 2.33 -14.56 5.07
N VAL A 51 3.64 -14.73 4.87
CA VAL A 51 4.21 -15.40 3.69
C VAL A 51 5.14 -16.55 4.09
N ASN A 52 4.98 -17.70 3.43
CA ASN A 52 5.76 -18.92 3.73
C ASN A 52 7.19 -18.92 3.15
N VAL A 53 7.46 -18.14 2.10
CA VAL A 53 8.70 -18.26 1.29
C VAL A 53 9.98 -17.96 2.10
N LYS A 54 9.86 -17.22 3.21
CA LYS A 54 10.98 -16.93 4.14
C LYS A 54 10.57 -16.95 5.61
N GLU A 55 9.39 -17.50 5.92
CA GLU A 55 8.68 -17.25 7.19
C GLU A 55 8.75 -15.75 7.55
N GLY A 56 7.88 -14.96 6.94
CA GLY A 56 7.92 -13.52 7.11
C GLY A 56 6.57 -12.87 6.89
N TRP A 57 6.56 -11.55 6.97
CA TRP A 57 5.38 -10.74 6.71
C TRP A 57 5.59 -9.93 5.45
N GLU A 58 4.57 -9.85 4.62
CA GLU A 58 4.56 -8.93 3.49
C GLU A 58 3.54 -7.84 3.77
N VAL A 59 3.99 -6.58 3.74
CA VAL A 59 3.14 -5.41 3.91
C VAL A 59 3.02 -4.68 2.60
N LEU A 60 1.80 -4.59 2.10
CA LEU A 60 1.42 -3.79 0.96
C LEU A 60 1.19 -2.36 1.43
N TRP A 61 1.75 -1.39 0.71
CA TRP A 61 1.30 -0.01 0.77
C TRP A 61 0.82 0.44 -0.61
N ALA A 62 -0.17 1.33 -0.61
CA ALA A 62 -0.68 1.96 -1.81
C ALA A 62 -0.93 3.44 -1.59
N ALA A 63 -0.49 4.26 -2.54
CA ALA A 63 -0.66 5.70 -2.54
C ALA A 63 -0.65 6.23 -3.99
N ARG A 64 -1.63 7.06 -4.35
CA ARG A 64 -1.85 7.47 -5.76
C ARG A 64 -1.91 6.25 -6.66
N ASP A 65 -1.14 6.19 -7.73
CA ASP A 65 -1.11 5.04 -8.66
C ASP A 65 -0.02 4.00 -8.34
N ALA A 66 0.74 4.20 -7.25
CA ALA A 66 1.74 3.25 -6.80
C ALA A 66 1.16 2.26 -5.80
N VAL A 67 1.46 0.99 -6.03
CA VAL A 67 1.10 -0.13 -5.17
C VAL A 67 2.33 -1.02 -5.06
N GLN A 68 2.92 -1.15 -3.87
CA GLN A 68 4.15 -1.92 -3.69
C GLN A 68 4.13 -2.76 -2.41
N PRO A 69 4.59 -4.03 -2.49
CA PRO A 69 4.82 -4.87 -1.32
C PRO A 69 6.21 -4.66 -0.74
N VAL A 70 6.34 -4.78 0.58
CA VAL A 70 7.60 -4.79 1.34
C VAL A 70 7.63 -6.03 2.23
N THR A 71 8.68 -6.84 2.11
CA THR A 71 8.86 -8.05 2.93
C THR A 71 9.67 -7.77 4.19
N PHE A 72 9.19 -8.27 5.32
CA PHE A 72 9.79 -8.17 6.64
C PHE A 72 10.10 -9.57 7.20
N ALA A 73 11.17 -9.66 7.98
CA ALA A 73 11.51 -10.88 8.71
C ALA A 73 10.46 -11.19 9.79
N LEU A 74 10.33 -12.47 10.14
CA LEU A 74 9.38 -13.02 11.13
C LEU A 74 9.37 -12.28 12.48
N THR A 75 10.53 -11.77 12.91
CA THR A 75 10.73 -11.12 14.22
C THR A 75 10.29 -9.65 14.29
N SER A 76 9.77 -9.08 13.19
CA SER A 76 9.31 -7.69 13.15
C SER A 76 7.94 -7.56 13.82
N THR A 77 7.72 -6.54 14.65
CA THR A 77 6.40 -6.28 15.27
C THR A 77 5.40 -5.71 14.27
N ALA A 78 4.10 -5.93 14.46
CA ALA A 78 3.05 -5.38 13.57
C ALA A 78 3.14 -3.86 13.42
N GLN A 79 3.34 -3.14 14.53
CA GLN A 79 3.55 -1.70 14.52
C GLN A 79 4.80 -1.28 13.74
N GLY A 80 5.92 -2.03 13.89
CA GLY A 80 7.16 -1.76 13.17
C GLY A 80 6.99 -1.89 11.66
N ARG A 81 6.31 -2.96 11.21
CA ARG A 81 6.02 -3.17 9.79
C ARG A 81 5.11 -2.09 9.22
N PHE A 82 4.05 -1.73 9.95
CA PHE A 82 3.14 -0.66 9.58
C PHE A 82 3.89 0.68 9.43
N ASN A 83 4.69 1.06 10.41
CA ASN A 83 5.46 2.32 10.38
C ASN A 83 6.43 2.36 9.20
N ALA A 84 7.14 1.27 8.93
CA ALA A 84 8.08 1.19 7.80
C ALA A 84 7.36 1.30 6.44
N ALA A 85 6.21 0.66 6.28
CA ALA A 85 5.40 0.78 5.06
C ALA A 85 4.87 2.20 4.85
N VAL A 86 4.41 2.86 5.92
CA VAL A 86 3.98 4.26 5.87
C VAL A 86 5.14 5.18 5.50
N MET A 87 6.34 4.96 6.06
CA MET A 87 7.53 5.74 5.71
C MET A 87 7.91 5.57 4.25
N ALA A 88 7.95 4.34 3.74
CA ALA A 88 8.24 4.07 2.33
C ALA A 88 7.25 4.76 1.39
N ALA A 89 5.95 4.71 1.70
CA ALA A 89 4.92 5.39 0.93
C ALA A 89 5.07 6.93 0.96
N LYS A 90 5.40 7.50 2.14
CA LYS A 90 5.66 8.94 2.27
C LYS A 90 6.87 9.38 1.47
N ASP A 91 7.96 8.60 1.48
CA ASP A 91 9.16 8.90 0.70
C ASP A 91 8.86 8.86 -0.80
N TYR A 92 8.08 7.87 -1.26
CA TYR A 92 7.59 7.83 -2.64
C TYR A 92 6.79 9.09 -3.01
N LEU A 93 5.81 9.48 -2.19
CA LEU A 93 4.97 10.66 -2.45
C LEU A 93 5.78 11.96 -2.43
N ALA A 94 6.79 12.07 -1.55
CA ALA A 94 7.68 13.22 -1.52
C ALA A 94 8.55 13.33 -2.78
N ILE A 95 9.07 12.20 -3.28
CA ILE A 95 9.81 12.16 -4.55
C ILE A 95 8.89 12.53 -5.71
N PHE A 96 7.67 11.99 -5.73
CA PHE A 96 6.67 12.27 -6.76
C PHE A 96 6.35 13.77 -6.86
N ASP A 97 6.04 14.43 -5.74
CA ASP A 97 5.78 15.89 -5.70
C ASP A 97 6.98 16.71 -6.20
N LYS A 98 8.20 16.28 -5.87
CA LYS A 98 9.42 16.96 -6.35
C LYS A 98 9.59 16.81 -7.87
N VAL A 99 9.19 15.68 -8.44
CA VAL A 99 9.25 15.45 -9.89
C VAL A 99 8.15 16.23 -10.60
N GLU A 100 6.89 16.16 -10.15
CA GLU A 100 5.78 16.89 -10.76
C GLU A 100 6.01 18.40 -10.77
N ARG A 101 6.49 18.98 -9.65
CA ARG A 101 6.84 20.41 -9.58
C ARG A 101 8.00 20.86 -10.46
N ARG A 102 8.80 19.93 -11.00
CA ARG A 102 9.88 20.25 -11.94
C ARG A 102 9.43 20.21 -13.39
N VAL A 103 8.28 19.57 -13.66
CA VAL A 103 7.72 19.39 -15.01
C VAL A 103 6.70 20.49 -15.34
N HIS A 104 6.31 21.30 -14.34
CA HIS A 104 5.45 22.48 -14.46
C HIS A 104 6.20 23.74 -14.02
#